data_AF-A0A956YXC3-F1
#
_entry.id   AF-A0A956YXC3-F1
#
_cell.length_a   1.000
_cell.length_b   1.000
_cell.length_c   1.000
_cell.angle_alpha   90.00
_cell.angle_beta   90.00
_cell.angle_gamma   90.00
#
_symmetry.space_group_name_H-M   'P 1'
#
loop_
_entity.id
_entity.type
_entity.pdbx_description
1 polymer ?
#
loop_
_entity_poly.entity_id
_entity_poly.type
_entity_poly.pdbx_seq_one_letter_code
_entity_poly.pdbx_strand_id
1 'polypeptide(L)'
;MYAEVALNIPVDKTFDYEVPPALADGLRPGHMVHVPFRTAAEPGIVIALRETTDVPQTKQIVDLLHPEPVVTSDRINLAYAIRSAYLAPIGICVWLMLPPGIASHHDVKVSLIEQAIPGTELQREIVALLKRRGALRGRQLDLALPGKHWRPAVDELAAAGIVRQETILTPPRVRPKVVRTAMLAIDPDAIERELQALARPSRVADLLESVLAAETPPDAELSRKEAGASREQVDKLIEQGWLRLGQDNTLTSDRSEQDLLPYLAELRHISKPARILRQLAHENEPVAVNWIYAQSDAKLNDLKRLEELGLIAFGDQEVWRDTVAARQFVPTSAPPLIAEQARAWVALE
;
A
#
# COMPACT_ATOMS: atom_id res chain seq x y z
N MET A 1 6.14 -13.74 -39.54
CA MET A 1 7.22 -13.19 -38.69
C MET A 1 6.77 -13.29 -37.25
N TYR A 2 7.68 -13.68 -36.36
CA TYR A 2 7.44 -13.88 -34.94
C TYR A 2 8.44 -13.08 -34.12
N ALA A 3 8.03 -12.66 -32.93
CA ALA A 3 8.88 -12.01 -31.96
C ALA A 3 9.08 -12.92 -30.75
N GLU A 4 10.33 -13.12 -30.38
CA GLU A 4 10.71 -13.74 -29.12
C GLU A 4 10.67 -12.67 -28.03
N VAL A 5 9.78 -12.82 -27.04
CA VAL A 5 9.51 -11.81 -26.02
C VAL A 5 9.87 -12.33 -24.63
N ALA A 6 10.63 -11.53 -23.89
CA ALA A 6 10.91 -11.77 -22.48
C ALA A 6 9.94 -10.98 -21.59
N LEU A 7 9.32 -11.67 -20.63
CA LEU A 7 8.38 -11.10 -19.67
C LEU A 7 9.04 -10.94 -18.30
N ASN A 8 8.63 -9.94 -17.52
CA ASN A 8 9.13 -9.74 -16.15
C ASN A 8 8.50 -10.72 -15.15
N ILE A 9 8.77 -12.01 -15.34
CA ILE A 9 8.25 -13.10 -14.52
C ILE A 9 9.40 -14.04 -14.11
N PRO A 10 9.29 -14.76 -12.98
CA PRO A 10 10.33 -15.67 -12.52
C PRO A 10 10.31 -17.01 -13.27
N VAL A 11 10.40 -16.95 -14.61
CA VAL A 11 10.46 -18.12 -15.49
C VAL A 11 11.62 -17.94 -16.46
N ASP A 12 12.56 -18.88 -16.48
CA ASP A 12 13.71 -18.83 -17.37
C ASP A 12 13.38 -19.26 -18.82
N LYS A 13 12.41 -18.57 -19.43
CA LYS A 13 11.97 -18.77 -20.81
C LYS A 13 11.54 -17.45 -21.44
N THR A 14 11.70 -17.38 -22.75
CA THR A 14 11.03 -16.41 -23.62
C THR A 14 9.78 -17.03 -24.23
N PHE A 15 8.93 -16.19 -24.82
CA PHE A 15 7.67 -16.60 -25.42
C PHE A 15 7.55 -16.04 -26.83
N ASP A 16 7.09 -16.87 -27.76
CA ASP A 16 6.93 -16.47 -29.15
C ASP A 16 5.54 -15.89 -29.39
N TYR A 17 5.51 -14.72 -30.03
CA TYR A 17 4.29 -14.03 -30.44
C TYR A 17 4.32 -13.74 -31.93
N GLU A 18 3.17 -13.80 -32.58
CA GLU A 18 3.02 -13.35 -33.96
C GLU A 18 3.09 -11.82 -34.03
N VAL A 19 3.86 -11.29 -34.98
CA VAL A 19 3.97 -9.86 -35.23
C VAL A 19 2.84 -9.44 -36.18
N PRO A 20 1.88 -8.59 -35.75
CA PRO A 20 0.81 -8.15 -36.63
C PRO A 20 1.37 -7.27 -37.77
N PRO A 21 0.74 -7.26 -38.96
CA PRO A 21 1.25 -6.52 -40.11
C PRO A 21 1.51 -5.03 -39.83
N ALA A 22 0.68 -4.40 -39.00
CA ALA A 22 0.83 -3.01 -38.59
C ALA A 22 2.14 -2.71 -37.82
N LEU A 23 2.80 -3.72 -37.25
CA LEU A 23 4.06 -3.56 -36.51
C LEU A 23 5.28 -4.11 -37.28
N ALA A 24 5.08 -4.78 -38.41
CA ALA A 24 6.12 -5.56 -39.08
C ALA A 24 7.32 -4.71 -39.52
N ASP A 25 7.10 -3.48 -40.00
CA ASP A 25 8.16 -2.63 -40.56
C ASP A 25 8.95 -1.84 -39.48
N GLY A 26 8.39 -1.70 -38.28
CA GLY A 26 8.95 -0.88 -37.20
C GLY A 26 9.52 -1.68 -36.03
N LEU A 27 9.04 -2.91 -35.80
CA LEU A 27 9.44 -3.70 -34.65
C LEU A 27 10.90 -4.15 -34.77
N ARG A 28 11.66 -4.01 -33.68
CA ARG A 28 13.08 -4.40 -33.57
C ARG A 28 13.37 -5.00 -32.20
N PRO A 29 14.43 -5.81 -32.04
CA PRO A 29 14.93 -6.18 -30.71
C PRO A 29 15.13 -4.95 -29.82
N GLY A 30 14.74 -5.07 -28.56
CA GLY A 30 14.76 -4.00 -27.56
C GLY A 30 13.46 -3.21 -27.42
N HIS A 31 12.50 -3.36 -28.33
CA HIS A 31 11.18 -2.74 -28.19
C HIS A 31 10.41 -3.33 -27.01
N MET A 32 9.69 -2.45 -26.32
CA MET A 32 8.73 -2.85 -25.31
C MET A 32 7.34 -2.98 -25.95
N VAL A 33 6.74 -4.16 -25.78
CA VAL A 33 5.47 -4.55 -26.36
C VAL A 33 4.48 -4.94 -25.27
N HIS A 34 3.20 -4.84 -25.56
CA HIS A 34 2.15 -5.41 -24.75
C HIS A 34 1.70 -6.73 -25.38
N VAL A 35 1.71 -7.82 -24.61
CA VAL A 35 1.40 -9.15 -25.12
C VAL A 35 0.37 -9.87 -24.24
N PRO A 36 -0.52 -10.69 -24.82
CA PRO A 36 -1.46 -11.45 -24.03
C PRO A 36 -0.73 -12.60 -23.29
N PHE A 37 -0.84 -12.62 -21.97
CA PHE A 37 -0.25 -13.66 -21.13
C PHE A 37 -1.25 -14.15 -20.09
N ARG A 38 -1.62 -15.44 -20.19
CA ARG A 38 -2.73 -16.03 -19.42
C ARG A 38 -4.03 -15.22 -19.60
N THR A 39 -4.56 -14.67 -18.50
CA THR A 39 -5.81 -13.90 -18.44
C THR A 39 -5.59 -12.39 -18.49
N ALA A 40 -4.35 -11.93 -18.55
CA ALA A 40 -3.99 -10.52 -18.58
C ALA A 40 -3.16 -10.20 -19.84
N ALA A 41 -2.96 -8.92 -20.09
CA ALA A 41 -1.95 -8.46 -21.02
C ALA A 41 -0.79 -7.89 -20.20
N GLU A 42 0.42 -8.28 -20.57
CA GLU A 42 1.63 -8.02 -19.80
C GLU A 42 2.65 -7.28 -20.68
N PRO A 43 3.43 -6.37 -20.10
CA PRO A 43 4.52 -5.74 -20.81
C PRO A 43 5.69 -6.74 -20.99
N GLY A 44 6.29 -6.75 -22.16
CA GLY A 44 7.42 -7.60 -22.51
C GLY A 44 8.44 -6.88 -23.37
N ILE A 45 9.67 -7.39 -23.41
CA ILE A 45 10.74 -6.88 -24.26
C ILE A 45 10.99 -7.85 -25.40
N VAL A 46 10.96 -7.36 -26.63
CA VAL A 46 11.36 -8.15 -27.81
C VAL A 46 12.86 -8.41 -27.74
N ILE A 47 13.25 -9.67 -27.65
CA ILE A 47 14.66 -10.09 -27.58
C ILE A 47 15.20 -10.41 -28.97
N ALA A 48 14.38 -11.03 -29.81
CA ALA A 48 14.73 -11.38 -31.17
C ALA A 48 13.49 -11.39 -32.07
N LEU A 49 13.72 -11.27 -33.38
CA LEU A 49 12.71 -11.49 -34.42
C LEU A 49 13.09 -12.74 -35.21
N ARG A 50 12.10 -13.55 -35.57
CA ARG A 50 12.26 -14.84 -36.25
C ARG A 50 11.27 -14.96 -37.41
N GLU A 51 11.64 -15.68 -38.46
CA GLU A 51 10.72 -15.97 -39.56
C GLU A 51 9.79 -17.13 -39.23
N THR A 52 10.28 -18.11 -38.46
CA THR A 52 9.58 -19.33 -38.06
C THR A 52 9.54 -19.48 -36.54
N THR A 53 8.61 -20.30 -36.04
CA THR A 53 8.47 -20.68 -34.63
C THR A 53 8.07 -22.14 -34.54
N ASP A 54 8.54 -22.83 -33.51
CA ASP A 54 8.11 -24.20 -33.18
C ASP A 54 6.82 -24.22 -32.34
N VAL A 55 6.27 -23.05 -31.99
CA VAL A 55 5.04 -22.92 -31.21
C VAL A 55 3.82 -23.13 -32.12
N PRO A 56 2.98 -24.18 -31.89
CA PRO A 56 1.89 -24.52 -32.81
C PRO A 56 0.78 -23.46 -32.88
N GLN A 57 0.55 -22.76 -31.77
CA GLN A 57 -0.47 -21.72 -31.68
C GLN A 57 0.10 -20.52 -30.92
N THR A 58 0.43 -19.47 -31.67
CA THR A 58 0.90 -18.20 -31.12
C THR A 58 -0.26 -17.22 -30.96
N LYS A 59 -0.11 -16.30 -30.01
CA LYS A 59 -0.97 -15.12 -29.91
C LYS A 59 -0.25 -13.95 -30.58
N GLN A 60 -0.99 -12.92 -30.98
CA GLN A 60 -0.42 -11.71 -31.55
C GLN A 60 0.03 -10.71 -30.48
N ILE A 61 1.05 -9.92 -30.80
CA ILE A 61 1.39 -8.71 -30.05
C ILE A 61 0.19 -7.75 -30.12
N VAL A 62 -0.18 -7.14 -28.98
CA VAL A 62 -1.31 -6.20 -28.90
C VAL A 62 -0.91 -4.84 -29.46
N ASP A 63 0.13 -4.24 -28.90
CA ASP A 63 0.67 -2.95 -29.33
C ASP A 63 2.12 -2.74 -28.85
N LEU A 64 2.74 -1.67 -29.35
CA LEU A 64 4.01 -1.14 -28.84
C LEU A 64 3.71 -0.23 -27.64
N LEU A 65 4.45 -0.42 -26.55
CA LEU A 65 4.39 0.47 -25.38
C LEU A 65 5.27 1.71 -25.57
N HIS A 66 6.30 1.61 -26.41
CA HIS A 66 7.23 2.67 -26.74
C HIS A 66 7.51 2.70 -28.25
N PRO A 67 7.65 3.89 -28.86
CA PRO A 67 7.96 4.02 -30.28
C PRO A 67 9.39 3.61 -30.63
N GLU A 68 10.31 3.66 -29.66
CA GLU A 68 11.73 3.32 -29.83
C GLU A 68 12.12 2.15 -28.92
N PRO A 69 13.20 1.41 -29.24
CA PRO A 69 13.75 0.39 -28.36
C PRO A 69 14.17 0.97 -26.99
N VAL A 70 13.67 0.37 -25.91
CA VAL A 70 14.02 0.78 -24.52
C VAL A 70 15.25 0.05 -23.99
N VAL A 71 15.63 -1.05 -24.65
CA VAL A 71 16.85 -1.81 -24.36
C VAL A 71 17.69 -1.89 -25.64
N THR A 72 18.99 -1.65 -25.54
CA THR A 72 19.92 -1.81 -26.66
C THR A 72 20.38 -3.27 -26.80
N SER A 73 20.94 -3.63 -27.95
CA SER A 73 21.51 -4.98 -28.18
C SER A 73 22.60 -5.33 -27.16
N ASP A 74 23.45 -4.39 -26.77
CA ASP A 74 24.49 -4.63 -25.76
C ASP A 74 23.90 -4.94 -24.38
N ARG A 75 22.79 -4.28 -24.02
CA ARG A 75 22.05 -4.57 -22.79
C ARG A 75 21.38 -5.94 -22.84
N ILE A 76 20.84 -6.34 -23.99
CA ILE A 76 20.31 -7.71 -24.18
C ILE A 76 21.44 -8.74 -24.01
N ASN A 77 22.61 -8.51 -24.61
CA ASN A 77 23.77 -9.39 -24.47
C ASN A 77 24.24 -9.48 -23.01
N LEU A 78 24.29 -8.34 -22.31
CA LEU A 78 24.60 -8.30 -20.88
C LEU A 78 23.56 -9.08 -20.06
N ALA A 79 22.28 -9.01 -20.41
CA ALA A 79 21.23 -9.76 -19.71
C ALA A 79 21.40 -11.27 -19.89
N TYR A 80 21.82 -11.72 -21.08
CA TYR A 80 22.20 -13.12 -21.32
C TYR A 80 23.45 -13.53 -20.53
N ALA A 81 24.45 -12.66 -20.41
CA ALA A 81 25.63 -12.91 -19.59
C ALA A 81 25.25 -13.07 -18.10
N ILE A 82 24.40 -12.19 -17.57
CA ILE A 82 23.87 -12.29 -16.19
C ILE A 82 23.07 -13.58 -16.01
N ARG A 83 22.15 -13.90 -16.94
CA ARG A 83 21.39 -15.16 -16.94
C ARG A 83 22.32 -16.36 -16.83
N SER A 84 23.35 -16.43 -17.69
CA SER A 84 24.28 -17.56 -17.72
C SER A 84 25.13 -17.66 -16.46
N ALA A 85 25.59 -16.54 -15.92
CA ALA A 85 26.45 -16.51 -14.74
C ALA A 85 25.70 -16.83 -13.45
N TYR A 86 24.44 -16.40 -13.35
CA TYR A 86 23.65 -16.47 -12.11
C TYR A 86 22.43 -17.39 -12.19
N LEU A 87 22.23 -18.10 -13.29
CA LEU A 87 21.06 -18.96 -13.54
C LEU A 87 19.72 -18.23 -13.30
N ALA A 88 19.70 -16.93 -13.60
CA ALA A 88 18.56 -16.05 -13.36
C ALA A 88 17.67 -15.93 -14.60
N PRO A 89 16.34 -15.83 -14.47
CA PRO A 89 15.43 -15.69 -15.60
C PRO A 89 15.78 -14.50 -16.51
N ILE A 90 15.88 -14.76 -17.82
CA ILE A 90 16.25 -13.72 -18.82
C ILE A 90 15.37 -12.47 -18.73
N GLY A 91 14.06 -12.64 -18.54
CA GLY A 91 13.13 -11.53 -18.44
C GLY A 91 13.40 -10.63 -17.25
N ILE A 92 13.76 -11.19 -16.10
CA ILE A 92 14.19 -10.41 -14.92
C ILE A 92 15.51 -9.69 -15.21
N CYS A 93 16.49 -10.38 -15.81
CA CYS A 93 17.80 -9.80 -16.13
C CYS A 93 17.68 -8.56 -17.03
N VAL A 94 16.85 -8.62 -18.08
CA VAL A 94 16.59 -7.48 -18.97
C VAL A 94 15.86 -6.37 -18.21
N TRP A 95 14.88 -6.72 -17.38
CA TRP A 95 14.09 -5.74 -16.62
C TRP A 95 14.90 -4.95 -15.59
N LEU A 96 15.97 -5.53 -15.03
CA LEU A 96 16.87 -4.83 -14.09
C LEU A 96 17.57 -3.61 -14.70
N MET A 97 17.66 -3.54 -16.02
CA MET A 97 18.30 -2.43 -16.73
C MET A 97 17.35 -1.28 -17.03
N LEU A 98 16.07 -1.43 -16.65
CA LEU A 98 15.00 -0.51 -16.97
C LEU A 98 14.65 0.38 -15.77
N PRO A 99 14.44 1.69 -15.97
CA PRO A 99 13.99 2.56 -14.89
C PRO A 99 12.58 2.20 -14.43
N PRO A 100 12.25 2.39 -13.14
CA PRO A 100 10.91 2.12 -12.64
C PRO A 100 9.86 2.98 -13.37
N GLY A 101 8.70 2.39 -13.65
CA GLY A 101 7.58 3.07 -14.30
C GLY A 101 7.62 3.11 -15.83
N ILE A 102 8.70 2.65 -16.47
CA ILE A 102 8.81 2.62 -17.94
C ILE A 102 7.78 1.72 -18.62
N ALA A 103 7.30 0.67 -17.93
CA ALA A 103 6.23 -0.19 -18.43
C ALA A 103 4.84 0.43 -18.36
N SER A 104 4.73 1.69 -17.92
CA SER A 104 3.49 2.44 -18.01
C SER A 104 3.21 2.77 -19.46
N HIS A 105 1.94 2.70 -19.87
CA HIS A 105 1.56 3.21 -21.19
C HIS A 105 1.97 4.68 -21.34
N HIS A 106 2.73 4.93 -22.40
CA HIS A 106 2.84 6.26 -22.97
C HIS A 106 1.48 6.62 -23.53
N ASP A 107 0.91 7.71 -23.04
CA ASP A 107 -0.28 8.29 -23.65
C ASP A 107 0.21 9.35 -24.63
N VAL A 108 -0.54 9.57 -25.70
CA VAL A 108 -0.22 10.64 -26.65
C VAL A 108 -1.17 11.79 -26.39
N LYS A 109 -0.67 13.01 -26.30
CA LYS A 109 -1.50 14.21 -26.25
C LYS A 109 -1.53 14.81 -27.65
N VAL A 110 -2.70 14.79 -28.27
CA VAL A 110 -2.94 15.36 -29.59
C VAL A 110 -3.57 16.74 -29.40
N SER A 111 -2.96 17.75 -29.99
CA SER A 111 -3.43 19.13 -29.96
C SER A 111 -3.55 19.68 -31.38
N LEU A 112 -4.57 20.50 -31.63
CA LEU A 112 -4.78 21.10 -32.95
C LEU A 112 -3.82 22.30 -33.12
N ILE A 113 -3.09 22.36 -34.24
CA ILE A 113 -2.23 23.50 -34.57
C ILE A 113 -2.97 24.46 -35.52
N GLU A 114 -3.32 24.04 -36.75
CA GLU A 114 -3.92 24.97 -37.74
C GLU A 114 -4.65 24.33 -38.95
N GLN A 115 -5.28 25.19 -39.77
CA GLN A 115 -6.52 24.98 -40.55
C GLN A 115 -6.35 24.37 -41.97
N ALA A 116 -5.66 23.26 -42.15
CA ALA A 116 -5.82 22.52 -43.41
C ALA A 116 -7.10 21.67 -43.38
N ILE A 117 -7.72 21.46 -44.55
CA ILE A 117 -8.92 20.64 -44.67
C ILE A 117 -8.50 19.17 -44.56
N PRO A 118 -8.98 18.43 -43.54
CA PRO A 118 -8.63 17.03 -43.40
C PRO A 118 -9.20 16.24 -44.57
N GLY A 119 -8.41 15.35 -45.17
CA GLY A 119 -8.78 14.64 -46.40
C GLY A 119 -9.83 13.57 -46.16
N THR A 120 -9.62 12.70 -45.16
CA THR A 120 -10.51 11.57 -44.89
C THR A 120 -11.65 11.92 -43.93
N GLU A 121 -12.72 11.12 -43.93
CA GLU A 121 -13.84 11.31 -43.00
C GLU A 121 -13.41 11.15 -41.53
N LEU A 122 -12.55 10.17 -41.24
CA LEU A 122 -11.97 9.96 -39.91
C LEU A 122 -11.10 11.16 -39.47
N GLN A 123 -10.25 11.68 -40.36
CA GLN A 123 -9.44 12.86 -40.07
C GLN A 123 -10.33 14.10 -39.79
N ARG A 124 -11.42 14.28 -40.56
CA ARG A 124 -12.40 15.36 -40.33
C ARG A 124 -13.08 15.24 -38.97
N GLU A 125 -13.44 14.03 -38.58
CA GLU A 125 -14.03 13.74 -37.27
C GLU A 125 -13.06 13.99 -36.12
N ILE A 126 -11.80 13.56 -36.24
CA ILE A 126 -10.73 13.81 -35.25
C ILE A 126 -10.51 15.31 -35.08
N VAL A 127 -10.38 16.06 -36.19
CA VAL A 127 -10.20 17.51 -36.13
C VAL A 127 -11.42 18.21 -35.54
N ALA A 128 -12.65 17.78 -35.87
CA ALA A 128 -13.86 18.31 -35.27
C ALA A 128 -13.92 18.03 -33.75
N LEU A 129 -13.47 16.85 -33.33
CA LEU A 129 -13.42 16.45 -31.92
C LEU A 129 -12.41 17.32 -31.15
N LEU A 130 -11.20 17.51 -31.68
CA LEU A 130 -10.17 18.37 -31.10
C LEU A 130 -10.58 19.84 -31.07
N LYS A 131 -11.30 20.34 -32.09
CA LYS A 131 -11.89 21.69 -32.09
C LYS A 131 -12.90 21.88 -30.96
N ARG A 132 -13.71 20.86 -30.66
CA ARG A 132 -14.76 20.94 -29.62
C ARG A 132 -14.24 20.75 -28.20
N ARG A 133 -13.27 19.85 -28.01
CA ARG A 133 -12.81 19.42 -26.67
C ARG A 133 -11.40 19.91 -26.31
N GLY A 134 -10.72 20.58 -27.23
CA GLY A 134 -9.31 20.96 -27.08
C GLY A 134 -8.37 19.78 -27.25
N ALA A 135 -7.17 19.89 -26.68
CA ALA A 135 -6.17 18.82 -26.73
C ALA A 135 -6.66 17.57 -25.99
N LEU A 136 -6.61 16.42 -26.65
CA LEU A 136 -7.08 15.15 -26.11
C LEU A 136 -5.93 14.15 -25.98
N ARG A 137 -6.01 13.32 -24.95
CA ARG A 137 -5.14 12.17 -24.79
C ARG A 137 -5.57 11.00 -25.67
N GLY A 138 -4.67 10.09 -26.00
CA GLY A 138 -4.93 8.88 -26.77
C GLY A 138 -6.07 8.06 -26.18
N ARG A 139 -6.09 7.85 -24.85
CA ARG A 139 -7.23 7.17 -24.20
C ARG A 139 -8.56 7.91 -24.36
N GLN A 140 -8.54 9.24 -24.42
CA GLN A 140 -9.75 10.03 -24.63
C GLN A 140 -10.22 9.96 -26.09
N LEU A 141 -9.28 9.82 -27.04
CA LEU A 141 -9.58 9.54 -28.45
C LEU A 141 -10.13 8.12 -28.62
N ASP A 142 -9.56 7.11 -27.94
CA ASP A 142 -10.09 5.73 -27.93
C ASP A 142 -11.55 5.68 -27.46
N LEU A 143 -11.87 6.42 -26.39
CA LEU A 143 -13.23 6.50 -25.84
C LEU A 143 -14.19 7.30 -26.73
N ALA A 144 -13.70 8.33 -27.42
CA ALA A 144 -14.53 9.17 -28.28
C ALA A 144 -14.74 8.57 -29.68
N LEU A 145 -13.83 7.71 -30.14
CA LEU A 145 -13.82 7.08 -31.46
C LEU A 145 -13.71 5.54 -31.34
N PRO A 146 -14.68 4.89 -30.66
CA PRO A 146 -14.60 3.45 -30.40
C PRO A 146 -14.56 2.66 -31.71
N GLY A 147 -13.62 1.72 -31.81
CA GLY A 147 -13.46 0.84 -32.97
C GLY A 147 -12.85 1.49 -34.22
N LYS A 148 -12.45 2.76 -34.17
CA LYS A 148 -11.79 3.45 -35.29
C LYS A 148 -10.27 3.45 -35.11
N HIS A 149 -9.53 3.08 -36.15
CA HIS A 149 -8.06 3.12 -36.16
C HIS A 149 -7.55 4.56 -36.32
N TRP A 150 -7.73 5.39 -35.29
CA TRP A 150 -7.42 6.82 -35.35
C TRP A 150 -5.92 7.14 -35.34
N ARG A 151 -5.06 6.23 -34.84
CA ARG A 151 -3.61 6.45 -34.71
C ARG A 151 -2.92 6.80 -36.04
N PRO A 152 -3.03 5.97 -37.11
CA PRO A 152 -2.48 6.33 -38.43
C PRO A 152 -3.02 7.65 -38.96
N ALA A 153 -4.31 7.93 -38.76
CA ALA A 153 -4.91 9.19 -39.19
C ALA A 153 -4.33 10.40 -38.42
N VAL A 154 -4.02 10.25 -37.14
CA VAL A 154 -3.33 11.29 -36.36
C VAL A 154 -1.88 11.44 -36.82
N ASP A 155 -1.18 10.34 -37.13
CA ASP A 155 0.19 10.39 -37.64
C ASP A 155 0.25 11.15 -38.98
N GLU A 156 -0.68 10.88 -39.90
CA GLU A 156 -0.83 11.62 -41.16
C GLU A 156 -1.17 13.10 -40.94
N LEU A 157 -2.09 13.40 -40.02
CA LEU A 157 -2.43 14.78 -39.65
C LEU A 157 -1.24 15.50 -39.01
N ALA A 158 -0.39 14.80 -38.26
CA ALA A 158 0.80 15.35 -37.64
C ALA A 158 1.88 15.64 -38.69
N ALA A 159 2.10 14.71 -39.63
CA ALA A 159 2.98 14.90 -40.77
C ALA A 159 2.52 16.07 -41.67
N ALA A 160 1.20 16.25 -41.82
CA ALA A 160 0.60 17.38 -42.52
C ALA A 160 0.61 18.70 -41.71
N GLY A 161 1.12 18.70 -40.48
CA GLY A 161 1.19 19.89 -39.61
C GLY A 161 -0.16 20.36 -39.05
N ILE A 162 -1.22 19.56 -39.17
CA ILE A 162 -2.58 19.90 -38.71
C ILE A 162 -2.71 19.70 -37.21
N VAL A 163 -2.07 18.66 -36.67
CA VAL A 163 -2.05 18.36 -35.24
C VAL A 163 -0.60 18.26 -34.73
N ARG A 164 -0.39 18.62 -33.46
CA ARG A 164 0.84 18.33 -32.73
C ARG A 164 0.58 17.13 -31.83
N GLN A 165 1.45 16.14 -31.93
CA GLN A 165 1.47 14.98 -31.06
C GLN A 165 2.64 15.10 -30.09
N GLU A 166 2.32 15.10 -28.79
CA GLU A 166 3.31 15.08 -27.71
C GLU A 166 3.18 13.77 -26.95
N THR A 167 4.28 13.02 -26.84
CA THR A 167 4.32 11.82 -25.99
C THR A 167 4.30 12.27 -24.53
N ILE A 168 3.27 11.87 -23.79
CA ILE A 168 3.17 12.16 -22.36
C ILE A 168 3.37 10.87 -21.55
N LEU A 169 4.23 10.98 -20.54
CA LEU A 169 4.33 9.97 -19.51
C LEU A 169 3.08 10.05 -18.63
N THR A 170 2.40 8.93 -18.43
CA THR A 170 1.39 8.88 -17.36
C THR A 170 2.13 9.10 -16.03
N PRO A 171 1.80 10.16 -15.26
CA PRO A 171 2.52 10.43 -14.03
C PRO A 171 2.35 9.25 -13.06
N PRO A 172 3.39 8.90 -12.28
CA PRO A 172 3.30 7.82 -11.32
C PRO A 172 2.21 8.15 -10.30
N ARG A 173 1.27 7.21 -10.10
CA ARG A 173 0.17 7.34 -9.13
C ARG A 173 0.62 7.03 -7.70
N VAL A 174 1.82 7.45 -7.32
CA VAL A 174 2.29 7.27 -5.94
C VAL A 174 1.55 8.27 -5.06
N ARG A 175 0.81 7.75 -4.09
CA ARG A 175 0.23 8.53 -3.00
C ARG A 175 1.08 8.29 -1.75
N PRO A 176 1.29 9.31 -0.90
CA PRO A 176 1.97 9.11 0.37
C PRO A 176 1.26 8.03 1.18
N LYS A 177 2.04 7.26 1.95
CA LYS A 177 1.46 6.23 2.80
C LYS A 177 0.80 6.93 3.99
N VAL A 178 -0.52 6.95 4.00
CA VAL A 178 -1.32 7.42 5.13
C VAL A 178 -1.51 6.27 6.13
N VAL A 179 -1.37 6.57 7.42
CA VAL A 179 -1.68 5.64 8.51
C VAL A 179 -2.79 6.24 9.36
N ARG A 180 -3.77 5.41 9.70
CA ARG A 180 -4.85 5.80 10.62
C ARG A 180 -4.30 5.91 12.04
N THR A 181 -4.57 7.02 12.69
CA THR A 181 -4.13 7.36 14.04
C THR A 181 -5.34 7.52 14.96
N ALA A 182 -5.12 7.38 16.27
CA ALA A 182 -6.08 7.77 17.29
C ALA A 182 -5.38 8.61 18.36
N MET A 183 -6.09 9.58 18.92
CA MET A 183 -5.63 10.41 20.04
C MET A 183 -6.69 10.46 21.13
N LEU A 184 -6.29 10.85 22.34
CA LEU A 184 -7.23 11.15 23.41
C LEU A 184 -8.05 12.38 23.03
N ALA A 185 -9.38 12.28 23.11
CA ALA A 185 -10.30 13.38 22.79
C ALA A 185 -10.79 14.12 24.06
N ILE A 186 -10.48 13.58 25.23
CA ILE A 186 -10.78 14.16 26.53
C ILE A 186 -9.51 14.68 27.21
N ASP A 187 -9.69 15.51 28.22
CA ASP A 187 -8.60 15.89 29.12
C ASP A 187 -8.08 14.64 29.88
N PRO A 188 -6.76 14.43 30.02
CA PRO A 188 -6.20 13.32 30.79
C PRO A 188 -6.75 13.20 32.22
N ASP A 189 -7.08 14.32 32.87
CA ASP A 189 -7.62 14.31 34.24
C ASP A 189 -9.05 13.76 34.28
N ALA A 190 -9.76 13.73 33.15
CA ALA A 190 -11.11 13.17 33.05
C ALA A 190 -11.12 11.65 32.91
N ILE A 191 -9.99 10.99 32.63
CA ILE A 191 -9.93 9.56 32.28
C ILE A 191 -10.58 8.68 33.35
N GLU A 192 -10.21 8.83 34.62
CA GLU A 192 -10.73 7.96 35.68
C GLU A 192 -12.24 8.14 35.88
N ARG A 193 -12.75 9.37 35.72
CA ARG A 193 -14.20 9.66 35.78
C ARG A 193 -14.95 8.98 34.64
N GLU A 194 -14.44 9.08 33.41
CA GLU A 194 -15.08 8.45 32.25
C GLU A 194 -14.98 6.91 32.33
N LEU A 195 -13.89 6.35 32.87
CA LEU A 195 -13.77 4.92 33.12
C LEU A 195 -14.79 4.41 34.13
N GLN A 196 -15.04 5.16 35.20
CA GLN A 196 -16.10 4.83 36.16
C GLN A 196 -17.48 4.83 35.51
N ALA A 197 -17.76 5.79 34.61
CA ALA A 197 -19.02 5.82 33.86
C ALA A 197 -19.19 4.62 32.91
N LEU A 198 -18.09 4.03 32.44
CA LEU A 198 -18.09 2.83 31.59
C LEU A 198 -18.17 1.51 32.35
N ALA A 199 -17.99 1.54 33.67
CA ALA A 199 -17.95 0.35 34.50
C ALA A 199 -19.27 -0.43 34.42
N ARG A 200 -19.16 -1.74 34.15
CA ARG A 200 -20.31 -2.63 34.21
C ARG A 200 -20.61 -3.04 35.67
N PRO A 201 -21.88 -3.25 36.02
CA PRO A 201 -22.25 -3.76 37.33
C PRO A 201 -21.68 -5.17 37.52
N SER A 202 -21.09 -5.43 38.68
CA SER A 202 -20.51 -6.73 39.01
C SER A 202 -20.65 -6.98 40.50
N ARG A 203 -21.51 -7.92 40.87
CA ARG A 203 -21.79 -8.34 42.25
C ARG A 203 -20.52 -8.72 43.02
N VAL A 204 -19.54 -9.30 42.32
CA VAL A 204 -18.24 -9.69 42.89
C VAL A 204 -17.37 -8.45 43.16
N ALA A 205 -17.38 -7.47 42.25
CA ALA A 205 -16.67 -6.21 42.46
C ALA A 205 -17.31 -5.40 43.60
N ASP A 206 -18.65 -5.32 43.61
CA ASP A 206 -19.41 -4.60 44.64
C ASP A 206 -19.16 -5.20 46.04
N LEU A 207 -19.04 -6.53 46.15
CA LEU A 207 -18.65 -7.22 47.40
C LEU A 207 -17.22 -6.89 47.84
N LEU A 208 -16.26 -6.88 46.91
CA LEU A 208 -14.87 -6.56 47.24
C LEU A 208 -14.71 -5.10 47.67
N GLU A 209 -15.39 -4.19 46.97
CA GLU A 209 -15.40 -2.76 47.30
C GLU A 209 -16.07 -2.49 48.66
N SER A 210 -17.15 -3.20 49.00
CA SER A 210 -17.81 -3.04 50.31
C SER A 210 -16.94 -3.55 51.47
N VAL A 211 -16.22 -4.64 51.28
CA VAL A 211 -15.27 -5.16 52.29
C VAL A 211 -14.07 -4.23 52.46
N LEU A 212 -13.60 -3.58 51.39
CA LEU A 212 -12.51 -2.61 51.43
C LEU A 212 -12.91 -1.28 52.09
N ALA A 213 -14.13 -0.82 51.84
CA ALA A 213 -14.62 0.45 52.36
C ALA A 213 -15.00 0.41 53.86
N ALA A 214 -15.16 -0.78 54.42
CA ALA A 214 -15.56 -0.96 55.81
C ALA A 214 -14.39 -0.72 56.79
N GLU A 215 -14.55 0.23 57.72
CA GLU A 215 -13.57 0.48 58.78
C GLU A 215 -13.41 -0.70 59.76
N THR A 216 -14.44 -1.56 59.85
CA THR A 216 -14.46 -2.78 60.66
C THR A 216 -14.80 -3.99 59.79
N PRO A 217 -14.18 -5.17 60.01
CA PRO A 217 -14.47 -6.38 59.23
C PRO A 217 -15.98 -6.68 59.19
N PRO A 218 -16.64 -6.58 58.02
CA PRO A 218 -18.08 -6.72 57.94
C PRO A 218 -18.48 -8.20 57.99
N ASP A 219 -19.71 -8.48 58.44
CA ASP A 219 -20.26 -9.85 58.45
C ASP A 219 -20.43 -10.37 57.01
N ALA A 220 -20.03 -11.62 56.79
CA ALA A 220 -20.01 -12.26 55.49
C ALA A 220 -21.41 -12.48 54.90
N GLU A 221 -22.41 -12.74 55.73
CA GLU A 221 -23.77 -12.98 55.27
C GLU A 221 -24.46 -11.66 54.89
N LEU A 222 -24.22 -10.60 55.67
CA LEU A 222 -24.69 -9.25 55.40
C LEU A 222 -24.07 -8.69 54.12
N SER A 223 -22.74 -8.71 54.01
CA SER A 223 -22.00 -8.19 52.83
C SER A 223 -22.41 -8.92 51.54
N ARG A 224 -22.61 -10.24 51.61
CA ARG A 224 -23.11 -11.04 50.49
C ARG A 224 -24.51 -10.60 50.05
N LYS A 225 -25.42 -10.36 51.00
CA LYS A 225 -26.80 -9.93 50.70
C LYS A 225 -26.83 -8.53 50.10
N GLU A 226 -26.02 -7.61 50.62
CA GLU A 226 -25.93 -6.22 50.11
C GLU A 226 -25.36 -6.14 48.70
N ALA A 227 -24.28 -6.90 48.42
CA ALA A 227 -23.71 -7.00 47.07
C ALA A 227 -24.51 -7.90 46.11
N GLY A 228 -25.52 -8.62 46.62
CA GLY A 228 -26.30 -9.60 45.86
C GLY A 228 -25.48 -10.80 45.34
N ALA A 229 -24.34 -11.09 45.95
CA ALA A 229 -23.44 -12.17 45.55
C ALA A 229 -23.95 -13.55 46.01
N SER A 230 -23.59 -14.62 45.30
CA SER A 230 -23.89 -15.99 45.73
C SER A 230 -22.85 -16.50 46.75
N ARG A 231 -23.19 -17.55 47.52
CA ARG A 231 -22.24 -18.17 48.45
C ARG A 231 -20.99 -18.73 47.72
N GLU A 232 -21.21 -19.35 46.56
CA GLU A 232 -20.13 -19.87 45.70
C GLU A 232 -19.15 -18.78 45.25
N GLN A 233 -19.63 -17.55 45.00
CA GLN A 233 -18.77 -16.43 44.62
C GLN A 233 -17.87 -15.99 45.78
N VAL A 234 -18.40 -15.98 47.01
CA VAL A 234 -17.62 -15.69 48.22
C VAL A 234 -16.57 -16.78 48.46
N ASP A 235 -16.98 -18.04 48.38
CA ASP A 235 -16.08 -19.19 48.57
C ASP A 235 -14.93 -19.16 47.55
N LYS A 236 -15.23 -18.83 46.29
CA LYS A 236 -14.21 -18.69 45.24
C LYS A 236 -13.24 -17.53 45.49
N LEU A 237 -13.69 -16.40 46.03
CA LEU A 237 -12.81 -15.29 46.39
C LEU A 237 -11.89 -15.66 47.56
N ILE A 238 -12.37 -16.50 48.48
CA ILE A 238 -11.56 -17.03 49.60
C ILE A 238 -10.51 -18.02 49.09
N GLU A 239 -10.90 -18.96 48.22
CA GLU A 239 -9.98 -19.91 47.58
C GLU A 239 -8.88 -19.20 46.78
N GLN A 240 -9.24 -18.13 46.07
CA GLN A 240 -8.30 -17.30 45.31
C GLN A 240 -7.44 -16.36 46.19
N GLY A 241 -7.71 -16.31 47.50
CA GLY A 241 -6.98 -15.48 48.46
C GLY A 241 -7.22 -13.98 48.30
N TRP A 242 -8.36 -13.59 47.73
CA TRP A 242 -8.80 -12.18 47.69
C TRP A 242 -9.49 -11.77 48.99
N LEU A 243 -10.16 -12.72 49.65
CA LEU A 243 -10.85 -12.56 50.93
C LEU A 243 -10.41 -13.66 51.92
N ARG A 244 -10.55 -13.38 53.21
CA ARG A 244 -10.44 -14.37 54.30
C ARG A 244 -11.66 -14.30 55.19
N LEU A 245 -12.12 -15.47 55.62
CA LEU A 245 -13.20 -15.62 56.59
C LEU A 245 -12.61 -15.72 58.01
N GLY A 246 -12.96 -14.76 58.87
CA GLY A 246 -12.60 -14.74 60.28
C GLY A 246 -13.46 -15.71 61.12
N GLN A 247 -13.08 -15.88 62.39
CA GLN A 247 -13.76 -16.80 63.32
C GLN A 247 -15.21 -16.36 63.62
N ASP A 248 -15.51 -15.08 63.50
CA ASP A 248 -16.82 -14.47 63.78
C ASP A 248 -17.66 -14.25 62.50
N ASN A 249 -17.44 -15.05 61.45
CA ASN A 249 -18.09 -14.89 60.15
C ASN A 249 -17.82 -13.53 59.49
N THR A 250 -16.71 -12.88 59.81
CA THR A 250 -16.32 -11.59 59.22
C THR A 250 -15.43 -11.77 57.99
N LEU A 251 -15.58 -10.90 56.99
CA LEU A 251 -14.72 -10.87 55.82
C LEU A 251 -13.59 -9.86 56.01
N THR A 252 -12.38 -10.26 55.65
CA THR A 252 -11.20 -9.38 55.62
C THR A 252 -10.45 -9.58 54.31
N SER A 253 -9.71 -8.56 53.86
CA SER A 253 -8.74 -8.70 52.78
C SER A 253 -7.36 -8.32 53.30
N ASP A 254 -6.37 -9.17 53.09
CA ASP A 254 -4.97 -8.85 53.43
C ASP A 254 -4.25 -8.11 52.29
N ARG A 255 -4.94 -7.86 51.18
CA ARG A 255 -4.37 -7.18 50.01
C ARG A 255 -4.55 -5.68 50.15
N SER A 256 -3.59 -4.93 49.63
CA SER A 256 -3.74 -3.49 49.54
C SER A 256 -4.78 -3.13 48.49
N GLU A 257 -5.41 -1.95 48.63
CA GLU A 257 -6.34 -1.42 47.62
C GLU A 257 -5.69 -1.36 46.23
N GLN A 258 -4.40 -1.01 46.16
CA GLN A 258 -3.64 -0.93 44.91
C GLN A 258 -3.51 -2.28 44.19
N ASP A 259 -3.43 -3.38 44.93
CA ASP A 259 -3.35 -4.73 44.35
C ASP A 259 -4.70 -5.20 43.78
N LEU A 260 -5.80 -4.63 44.28
CA LEU A 260 -7.16 -4.99 43.91
C LEU A 260 -7.68 -4.19 42.71
N LEU A 261 -7.19 -2.97 42.49
CA LEU A 261 -7.62 -2.10 41.38
C LEU A 261 -7.56 -2.76 39.99
N PRO A 262 -6.49 -3.48 39.59
CA PRO A 262 -6.46 -4.16 38.30
C PRO A 262 -7.54 -5.26 38.19
N TYR A 263 -7.78 -5.97 39.28
CA TYR A 263 -8.77 -7.05 39.34
C TYR A 263 -10.20 -6.50 39.31
N LEU A 264 -10.49 -5.42 40.04
CA LEU A 264 -11.76 -4.71 39.96
C LEU A 264 -12.02 -4.15 38.56
N ALA A 265 -10.99 -3.61 37.90
CA ALA A 265 -11.08 -3.13 36.53
C ALA A 265 -11.38 -4.24 35.52
N GLU A 266 -10.88 -5.46 35.74
CA GLU A 266 -11.25 -6.64 34.95
C GLU A 266 -12.71 -7.05 35.18
N LEU A 267 -13.14 -7.14 36.45
CA LEU A 267 -14.52 -7.51 36.82
C LEU A 267 -15.55 -6.50 36.27
N ARG A 268 -15.18 -5.22 36.17
CA ARG A 268 -16.02 -4.14 35.63
C ARG A 268 -15.87 -3.94 34.12
N HIS A 269 -15.05 -4.75 33.44
CA HIS A 269 -14.75 -4.67 32.01
C HIS A 269 -14.15 -3.33 31.52
N ILE A 270 -13.43 -2.63 32.40
CA ILE A 270 -12.80 -1.34 32.11
C ILE A 270 -11.28 -1.44 31.91
N SER A 271 -10.68 -2.60 32.18
CA SER A 271 -9.23 -2.83 32.03
C SER A 271 -8.71 -2.47 30.62
N LYS A 272 -9.40 -2.90 29.55
CA LYS A 272 -9.00 -2.58 28.16
C LYS A 272 -9.15 -1.07 27.84
N PRO A 273 -10.33 -0.43 28.05
CA PRO A 273 -10.46 1.02 27.94
C PRO A 273 -9.40 1.80 28.72
N ALA A 274 -9.14 1.41 29.98
CA ALA A 274 -8.17 2.09 30.84
C ALA A 274 -6.76 2.06 30.25
N ARG A 275 -6.33 0.90 29.75
CA ARG A 275 -5.01 0.77 29.10
C ARG A 275 -4.91 1.64 27.85
N ILE A 276 -5.94 1.67 27.00
CA ILE A 276 -5.95 2.50 25.78
C ILE A 276 -5.88 3.99 26.14
N LEU A 277 -6.76 4.47 27.03
CA LEU A 277 -6.83 5.89 27.38
C LEU A 277 -5.56 6.38 28.07
N ARG A 278 -5.02 5.62 29.02
CA ARG A 278 -3.76 5.99 29.71
C ARG A 278 -2.55 5.95 28.76
N GLN A 279 -2.53 5.04 27.80
CA GLN A 279 -1.49 5.01 26.76
C GLN A 279 -1.58 6.26 25.87
N LEU A 280 -2.78 6.61 25.39
CA LEU A 280 -2.98 7.81 24.56
C LEU A 280 -2.70 9.11 25.32
N ALA A 281 -2.98 9.14 26.63
CA ALA A 281 -2.64 10.27 27.49
C ALA A 281 -1.12 10.49 27.62
N HIS A 282 -0.33 9.42 27.55
CA HIS A 282 1.12 9.51 27.66
C HIS A 282 1.79 10.06 26.39
N GLU A 283 1.27 9.69 25.22
CA GLU A 283 1.92 9.98 23.94
C GLU A 283 1.68 11.42 23.43
N ASN A 284 0.66 12.14 23.94
CA ASN A 284 0.29 13.53 23.61
C ASN A 284 0.19 13.92 22.11
N GLU A 285 0.42 12.96 21.21
CA GLU A 285 0.34 13.04 19.76
C GLU A 285 -0.56 11.91 19.23
N PRO A 286 -1.13 12.06 18.02
CA PRO A 286 -1.89 10.99 17.39
C PRO A 286 -1.05 9.71 17.21
N VAL A 287 -1.49 8.62 17.85
CA VAL A 287 -0.79 7.34 17.84
C VAL A 287 -1.33 6.46 16.73
N ALA A 288 -0.44 5.81 15.98
CA ALA A 288 -0.84 4.88 14.94
C ALA A 288 -1.67 3.71 15.53
N VAL A 289 -2.83 3.43 14.93
CA VAL A 289 -3.80 2.45 15.43
C VAL A 289 -3.20 1.05 15.57
N ASN A 290 -2.27 0.68 14.69
CA ASN A 290 -1.55 -0.60 14.78
C ASN A 290 -0.67 -0.73 16.03
N TRP A 291 -0.12 0.39 16.53
CA TRP A 291 0.71 0.42 17.72
C TRP A 291 -0.13 0.31 18.98
N ILE A 292 -1.32 0.93 18.96
CA ILE A 292 -2.33 0.74 20.01
C ILE A 292 -2.70 -0.74 20.11
N TYR A 293 -2.99 -1.43 19.01
CA TYR A 293 -3.28 -2.88 19.06
C TYR A 293 -2.13 -3.70 19.64
N ALA A 294 -0.89 -3.41 19.23
CA ALA A 294 0.29 -4.13 19.68
C ALA A 294 0.52 -4.01 21.20
N GLN A 295 0.09 -2.91 21.81
CA GLN A 295 0.32 -2.64 23.24
C GLN A 295 -0.91 -2.83 24.12
N SER A 296 -2.12 -2.76 23.56
CA SER A 296 -3.37 -2.70 24.32
C SER A 296 -4.32 -3.91 24.18
N ASP A 297 -3.92 -5.01 23.50
CA ASP A 297 -4.80 -6.16 23.15
C ASP A 297 -6.19 -5.72 22.65
N ALA A 298 -6.24 -4.51 22.10
CA ALA A 298 -7.44 -3.86 21.63
C ALA A 298 -7.67 -4.24 20.18
N LYS A 299 -8.94 -4.21 19.79
CA LYS A 299 -9.38 -4.39 18.40
C LYS A 299 -10.05 -3.12 17.91
N LEU A 300 -10.31 -3.08 16.60
CA LEU A 300 -10.98 -1.93 15.97
C LEU A 300 -12.32 -1.58 16.63
N ASN A 301 -13.09 -2.59 17.06
CA ASN A 301 -14.39 -2.36 17.71
C ASN A 301 -14.25 -1.71 19.08
N ASP A 302 -13.17 -1.97 19.81
CA ASP A 302 -12.91 -1.33 21.11
C ASP A 302 -12.64 0.16 20.90
N LEU A 303 -11.79 0.51 19.92
CA LEU A 303 -11.50 1.90 19.58
C LEU A 303 -12.72 2.64 19.03
N LYS A 304 -13.50 2.01 18.14
CA LYS A 304 -14.75 2.60 17.63
C LYS A 304 -15.73 2.93 18.76
N ARG A 305 -15.88 2.02 19.72
CA ARG A 305 -16.74 2.26 20.88
C ARG A 305 -16.24 3.45 21.70
N LEU A 306 -14.94 3.58 21.91
CA LEU A 306 -14.36 4.73 22.61
C LEU A 306 -14.54 6.05 21.82
N GLU A 307 -14.49 5.99 20.49
CA GLU A 307 -14.77 7.15 19.63
C GLU A 307 -16.25 7.56 19.68
N GLU A 308 -17.18 6.60 19.63
CA GLU A 308 -18.62 6.85 19.75
C GLU A 308 -18.98 7.50 21.09
N LEU A 309 -18.22 7.19 22.14
CA LEU A 309 -18.32 7.77 23.47
C LEU A 309 -17.57 9.11 23.61
N GLY A 310 -16.88 9.57 22.57
CA GLY A 310 -16.13 10.82 22.56
C GLY A 310 -14.83 10.79 23.38
N LEU A 311 -14.31 9.61 23.73
CA LEU A 311 -13.12 9.46 24.56
C LEU A 311 -11.82 9.49 23.74
N ILE A 312 -11.90 9.07 22.48
CA ILE A 312 -10.80 9.14 21.51
C ILE A 312 -11.30 9.73 20.19
N ALA A 313 -10.38 10.26 19.38
CA ALA A 313 -10.67 10.73 18.02
C ALA A 313 -9.75 10.03 17.02
N PHE A 314 -10.28 9.55 15.89
CA PHE A 314 -9.45 9.06 14.79
C PHE A 314 -8.96 10.22 13.92
N GLY A 315 -7.75 10.06 13.40
CA GLY A 315 -7.16 10.92 12.37
C GLY A 315 -6.43 10.11 11.31
N ASP A 316 -5.97 10.80 10.28
CA ASP A 316 -5.13 10.25 9.23
C ASP A 316 -3.84 11.07 9.17
N GLN A 317 -2.69 10.40 9.25
CA GLN A 317 -1.39 11.07 9.21
C GLN A 317 -0.53 10.49 8.09
N GLU A 318 0.08 11.36 7.29
CA GLU A 318 1.06 10.95 6.29
C GLU A 318 2.33 10.48 7.00
N VAL A 319 2.72 9.23 6.73
CA VAL A 319 3.95 8.66 7.28
C VAL A 319 5.05 8.78 6.23
N TRP A 320 5.97 9.69 6.51
CA TRP A 320 7.25 9.74 5.81
C TRP A 320 8.13 8.58 6.30
N ARG A 321 8.46 7.66 5.39
CA ARG A 321 9.51 6.67 5.62
C ARG A 321 10.81 7.23 5.07
N ASP A 322 11.50 8.04 5.86
CA ASP A 322 12.87 8.39 5.53
C ASP A 322 13.81 7.27 6.00
N THR A 323 14.09 6.33 5.10
CA THR A 323 14.99 5.20 5.36
C THR A 323 16.46 5.61 5.44
N VAL A 324 16.78 6.87 5.12
CA VAL A 324 18.14 7.41 5.10
C VAL A 324 18.35 8.53 6.12
N ALA A 325 17.32 8.98 6.85
CA ALA A 325 17.43 9.98 7.92
C ALA A 325 18.48 9.62 8.98
N ALA A 326 18.64 8.33 9.29
CA ALA A 326 19.63 7.84 10.24
C ALA A 326 21.02 7.57 9.61
N ARG A 327 21.17 7.72 8.29
CA ARG A 327 22.45 7.51 7.59
C ARG A 327 23.18 8.84 7.44
N GLN A 328 24.31 8.96 8.12
CA GLN A 328 25.28 10.02 7.81
C GLN A 328 26.01 9.64 6.53
N PHE A 329 25.74 10.37 5.44
CA PHE A 329 26.53 10.26 4.22
C PHE A 329 27.78 11.12 4.38
N VAL A 330 28.91 10.49 4.68
CA VAL A 330 30.21 11.14 4.55
C VAL A 330 30.44 11.36 3.05
N PRO A 331 30.68 12.60 2.57
CA PRO A 331 31.03 12.82 1.18
C PRO A 331 32.34 12.07 0.89
N THR A 332 32.27 10.99 0.13
CA THR A 332 33.47 10.31 -0.34
C THR A 332 34.12 11.16 -1.42
N SER A 333 35.43 11.39 -1.31
CA SER A 333 36.22 11.87 -2.45
C SER A 333 36.02 10.91 -3.63
N ALA A 334 35.89 11.45 -4.84
CA ALA A 334 35.74 10.63 -6.03
C ALA A 334 36.82 9.53 -6.07
N PRO A 335 36.45 8.25 -6.21
CA PRO A 335 37.43 7.19 -6.31
C PRO A 335 38.32 7.43 -7.54
N PRO A 336 39.62 7.13 -7.49
CA PRO A 336 40.48 7.26 -8.65
C PRO A 336 39.96 6.35 -9.77
N LEU A 337 39.77 6.92 -10.97
CA LEU A 337 39.37 6.17 -12.15
C LEU A 337 40.44 5.12 -12.47
N ILE A 338 40.03 3.88 -12.76
CA ILE A 338 40.96 2.91 -13.35
C ILE A 338 41.35 3.36 -14.76
N ALA A 339 42.48 2.88 -15.28
CA ALA A 339 43.04 3.33 -16.56
C ALA A 339 42.05 3.23 -17.73
N GLU A 340 41.16 2.25 -17.73
CA GLU A 340 40.09 2.09 -18.73
C GLU A 340 39.00 3.17 -18.59
N GLN A 341 38.57 3.46 -17.36
CA GLN A 341 37.59 4.50 -17.08
C GLN A 341 38.13 5.90 -17.40
N ALA A 342 39.40 6.18 -17.08
CA ALA A 342 40.04 7.45 -17.40
C ALA A 342 40.10 7.69 -18.92
N ARG A 343 40.42 6.65 -19.70
CA ARG A 343 40.43 6.72 -21.17
C ARG A 343 39.03 6.98 -21.75
N ALA A 344 38.00 6.34 -21.19
CA ALA A 344 36.62 6.58 -21.59
C ALA A 344 36.15 7.99 -21.21
N TRP A 345 36.55 8.51 -20.05
CA TRP A 345 36.18 9.84 -19.57
C TRP A 345 36.77 10.96 -20.46
N VAL A 346 38.06 10.85 -20.81
CA VAL A 346 38.72 11.81 -21.71
C VAL A 346 38.11 11.82 -23.11
N ALA A 347 37.46 10.74 -23.54
CA ALA A 347 36.77 10.69 -24.83
C ALA A 347 35.37 11.32 -24.82
N LEU A 348 34.84 11.65 -23.63
CA LEU A 348 33.52 12.26 -23.43
C LEU A 348 33.60 13.78 -23.14
N GLU A 349 34.75 14.28 -22.70
CA GLU A 349 35.12 15.72 -22.68
C GLU A 349 35.63 16.17 -24.05
#